data_AF-A0A2N3KXV3-F1
#
_entry.id   AF-A0A2N3KXV3-F1
#
_cell.length_a   1.000
_cell.length_b   1.000
_cell.length_c   1.000
_cell.angle_alpha   90.00
_cell.angle_beta   90.00
_cell.angle_gamma   90.00
#
_symmetry.space_group_name_H-M   'P 1'
#
loop_
_entity.id
_entity.type
_entity.pdbx_description
1 polymer ?
#
loop_
_entity_poly.entity_id
_entity_poly.type
_entity_poly.pdbx_seq_one_letter_code
_entity_poly.pdbx_strand_id
1 'polypeptide(L)'
;MVAPLLIAGAMALAKEFLPGMVKHIAGDKAGEVAQSVVDVAQSVTGTSSPDDALVAMQADPSLVIDYKKHMASVQAELDKAYLVDRQNARDRDVKLKQAGYHNYRADIMLTLAFVCVVALVYFLWEARLDMPDQVFAALNMALGMLLKMIGDAFQFEFGSSRGSKEKDMIGRQ
;
A
#
# COMPACT_ATOMS: atom_id res chain seq x y z
N MET A 1 1.65 22.67 -18.91
CA MET A 1 0.81 21.66 -19.59
C MET A 1 1.71 20.96 -20.60
N VAL A 2 2.06 19.70 -20.35
CA VAL A 2 2.83 18.91 -21.34
C VAL A 2 1.87 18.53 -22.47
N ALA A 3 2.29 18.76 -23.72
CA ALA A 3 1.45 18.51 -24.87
C ALA A 3 1.10 17.00 -24.96
N PRO A 4 -0.17 16.61 -25.18
CA PRO A 4 -0.56 15.20 -25.35
C PRO A 4 0.25 14.46 -26.42
N LEU A 5 0.69 15.18 -27.46
CA LEU A 5 1.57 14.70 -28.52
C LEU A 5 2.95 14.26 -28.00
N LEU A 6 3.47 14.92 -26.97
CA LEU A 6 4.78 14.60 -26.40
C LEU A 6 4.73 13.28 -25.64
N ILE A 7 3.68 13.06 -24.86
CA ILE A 7 3.49 11.80 -24.13
C ILE A 7 3.32 10.64 -25.11
N ALA A 8 2.61 10.85 -26.22
CA ALA A 8 2.45 9.83 -27.26
C ALA A 8 3.78 9.45 -27.92
N GLY A 9 4.59 10.44 -28.33
CA GLY A 9 5.91 10.21 -28.91
C GLY A 9 6.89 9.53 -27.94
N ALA A 10 6.91 9.99 -26.68
CA ALA A 10 7.70 9.36 -25.63
C ALA A 10 7.28 7.90 -25.37
N MET A 11 5.98 7.62 -25.39
CA MET A 11 5.44 6.27 -25.20
C MET A 11 5.84 5.33 -26.33
N ALA A 12 5.85 5.80 -27.58
CA ALA A 12 6.29 5.01 -28.72
C ALA A 12 7.78 4.65 -28.60
N LEU A 13 8.63 5.64 -28.30
CA LEU A 13 10.06 5.44 -28.05
C LEU A 13 10.34 4.50 -26.87
N ALA A 14 9.59 4.65 -25.78
CA ALA A 14 9.77 3.84 -24.58
C ALA A 14 9.34 2.39 -24.77
N LYS A 15 8.24 2.12 -25.49
CA LYS A 15 7.79 0.75 -25.75
C LYS A 15 8.82 -0.04 -26.56
N GLU A 16 9.45 0.60 -27.54
CA GLU A 16 10.39 -0.06 -28.43
C GLU A 16 11.78 -0.24 -27.78
N PHE A 17 12.30 0.81 -27.13
CA PHE A 17 13.70 0.84 -26.71
C PHE A 17 13.91 0.84 -25.19
N LEU A 18 12.90 1.20 -24.39
CA LEU A 18 13.01 1.39 -22.95
C LEU A 18 11.78 0.90 -22.17
N PRO A 19 11.48 -0.41 -22.18
CA PRO A 19 10.26 -0.95 -21.59
C PRO A 19 10.12 -0.63 -20.08
N GLY A 20 11.22 -0.48 -19.36
CA GLY A 20 11.21 -0.07 -17.94
C GLY A 20 10.67 1.36 -17.71
N MET A 21 10.83 2.25 -18.69
CA MET A 21 10.43 3.65 -18.59
C MET A 21 8.92 3.85 -18.84
N VAL A 22 8.25 2.88 -19.47
CA VAL A 22 6.80 2.92 -19.75
C VAL A 22 5.98 3.14 -18.48
N LYS A 23 6.34 2.48 -17.38
CA LYS A 23 5.66 2.65 -16.08
C LYS A 23 5.78 4.08 -15.55
N HIS A 24 6.94 4.72 -15.77
CA HIS A 24 7.20 6.07 -15.30
C HIS A 24 6.50 7.13 -16.16
N ILE A 25 6.37 6.89 -17.48
CA ILE A 25 5.59 7.74 -18.40
C ILE A 25 4.09 7.64 -18.16
N ALA A 26 3.59 6.52 -17.64
CA ALA A 26 2.17 6.35 -17.29
C ALA A 26 1.82 6.82 -15.87
N GLY A 27 2.81 7.22 -15.05
CA GLY A 27 2.63 7.57 -13.65
C GLY A 27 2.46 9.07 -13.40
N ASP A 28 2.51 9.47 -12.13
CA ASP A 28 2.27 10.86 -11.69
C ASP A 28 3.29 11.86 -12.27
N LYS A 29 4.47 11.38 -12.67
CA LYS A 29 5.54 12.17 -13.31
C LYS A 29 5.59 11.99 -14.84
N ALA A 30 4.50 11.53 -15.44
CA ALA A 30 4.36 11.27 -16.87
C ALA A 30 4.96 12.38 -17.75
N GLY A 31 4.64 13.64 -17.44
CA GLY A 31 5.08 14.79 -18.24
C GLY A 31 6.58 15.02 -18.22
N GLU A 32 7.22 14.96 -17.05
CA GLU A 32 8.67 15.19 -16.88
C GLU A 32 9.48 14.05 -17.50
N VAL A 33 9.01 12.81 -17.29
CA VAL A 33 9.66 11.62 -17.85
C VAL A 33 9.50 11.58 -19.36
N ALA A 34 8.31 11.90 -19.88
CA ALA A 34 8.07 11.96 -21.32
C ALA A 34 8.95 13.03 -21.99
N GLN A 35 9.09 14.19 -21.36
CA GLN A 35 9.99 15.25 -21.83
C GLN A 35 11.43 14.75 -21.91
N SER A 36 11.93 14.12 -20.83
CA SER A 36 13.30 13.61 -20.77
C SER A 36 13.58 12.55 -21.85
N VAL A 37 12.62 11.66 -22.10
CA VAL A 37 12.70 10.61 -23.13
C VAL A 37 12.79 11.22 -24.52
N VAL A 38 11.97 12.25 -24.81
CA VAL A 38 11.98 12.95 -26.10
C VAL A 38 13.25 13.78 -26.28
N ASP A 39 13.67 14.53 -25.26
CA ASP A 39 14.86 15.40 -25.33
C ASP A 39 16.13 14.58 -25.60
N VAL A 40 16.27 13.43 -24.93
CA VAL A 40 17.43 12.54 -25.14
C VAL A 40 17.37 11.86 -26.51
N ALA A 41 16.17 11.48 -26.98
CA ALA A 41 15.99 10.93 -28.32
C ALA A 41 16.36 11.96 -29.41
N GLN A 42 15.94 13.21 -29.26
CA GLN A 42 16.29 14.31 -30.16
C GLN A 42 17.78 14.63 -30.12
N SER A 43 18.39 14.64 -28.93
CA SER A 43 19.82 14.89 -28.77
C SER A 43 20.70 13.83 -29.42
N VAL A 44 20.31 12.55 -29.37
CA VAL A 44 21.11 11.45 -29.93
C VAL A 44 20.92 11.35 -31.45
N THR A 45 19.69 11.59 -31.95
CA THR A 45 19.37 11.46 -33.37
C THR A 45 19.58 12.75 -34.17
N GLY A 46 19.71 13.90 -33.51
CA GLY A 46 19.77 15.22 -34.16
C GLY A 46 18.45 15.65 -34.83
N THR A 47 17.35 14.94 -34.57
CA THR A 47 16.04 15.20 -35.16
C THR A 47 15.17 16.08 -34.26
N SER A 48 14.18 16.76 -34.83
CA SER A 48 13.28 17.66 -34.09
C SER A 48 11.92 17.04 -33.75
N SER A 49 11.63 15.83 -34.23
CA SER A 49 10.38 15.11 -34.00
C SER A 49 10.64 13.78 -33.29
N PRO A 50 9.82 13.40 -32.28
CA PRO A 50 9.88 12.07 -31.68
C PRO A 50 9.72 10.93 -32.69
N ASP A 51 8.90 11.12 -33.73
CA ASP A 51 8.65 10.12 -34.76
C ASP A 51 9.87 9.93 -35.68
N ASP A 52 10.52 11.03 -36.05
CA ASP A 52 11.75 11.01 -36.86
C ASP A 52 12.91 10.38 -36.08
N ALA A 53 12.99 10.66 -34.76
CA ALA A 53 13.96 10.03 -33.88
C ALA A 53 13.76 8.50 -33.82
N LEU A 54 12.51 8.04 -33.81
CA LEU A 54 12.15 6.62 -33.81
C LEU A 54 12.64 5.93 -35.09
N VAL A 55 12.41 6.54 -36.26
CA VAL A 55 12.86 6.02 -37.55
C VAL A 55 14.39 6.02 -37.64
N ALA A 56 15.05 7.09 -37.20
CA ALA A 56 16.51 7.18 -37.18
C ALA A 56 17.14 6.10 -36.30
N MET A 57 16.56 5.84 -35.12
CA MET A 57 17.01 4.77 -34.21
C MET A 57 16.70 3.36 -34.74
N GLN A 58 15.63 3.17 -35.51
CA GLN A 58 15.38 1.90 -36.19
C GLN A 58 16.37 1.66 -37.33
N ALA A 59 16.81 2.72 -38.02
CA ALA A 59 17.77 2.64 -39.11
C ALA A 59 19.22 2.44 -38.63
N ASP A 60 19.57 2.96 -37.45
CA ASP A 60 20.91 2.88 -36.89
C ASP A 60 20.91 2.28 -35.47
N PRO A 61 21.30 1.00 -35.32
CA PRO A 61 21.41 0.34 -34.02
C PRO A 61 22.43 0.98 -33.06
N SER A 62 23.40 1.77 -33.56
CA SER A 62 24.39 2.44 -32.70
C SER A 62 23.75 3.59 -31.90
N LEU A 63 22.83 4.34 -32.52
CA LEU A 63 22.06 5.40 -31.87
C LEU A 63 21.19 4.84 -30.74
N VAL A 64 20.66 3.63 -30.90
CA VAL A 64 19.88 2.94 -29.86
C VAL A 64 20.74 2.63 -28.63
N ILE A 65 22.00 2.26 -28.81
CA ILE A 65 22.92 1.96 -27.72
C ILE A 65 23.23 3.23 -26.93
N ASP A 66 23.53 4.33 -27.61
CA ASP A 66 23.80 5.61 -26.97
C ASP A 66 22.56 6.15 -26.25
N TYR A 67 21.40 6.06 -26.90
CA TYR A 67 20.12 6.42 -26.29
C TYR A 67 19.84 5.63 -25.01
N LYS A 68 19.99 4.29 -25.05
CA LYS A 68 19.85 3.43 -23.87
C LYS A 68 20.84 3.78 -22.77
N LYS A 69 22.08 4.13 -23.12
CA LYS A 69 23.12 4.49 -22.15
C LYS A 69 22.77 5.79 -21.42
N HIS A 70 22.31 6.81 -22.14
CA HIS A 70 21.85 8.06 -21.52
C HIS A 70 20.64 7.81 -20.62
N MET A 71 19.69 6.99 -21.07
CA MET A 71 18.47 6.70 -20.33
C MET A 71 18.66 5.78 -19.13
N ALA A 72 19.72 4.98 -19.09
CA ALA A 72 20.04 4.14 -17.94
C ALA A 72 20.27 4.96 -16.65
N SER A 73 20.89 6.14 -16.78
CA SER A 73 21.12 7.03 -15.62
C SER A 73 19.81 7.59 -15.06
N VAL A 74 18.93 8.06 -15.93
CA VAL A 74 17.60 8.58 -15.58
C VAL A 74 16.73 7.50 -14.96
N GLN A 75 16.73 6.29 -15.52
CA GLN A 75 16.00 5.16 -14.95
C GLN A 75 16.51 4.80 -13.55
N ALA A 76 17.83 4.78 -13.34
CA ALA A 76 18.42 4.49 -12.04
C ALA A 76 18.03 5.54 -10.97
N GLU A 77 17.96 6.82 -11.34
CA GLU A 77 17.50 7.88 -10.44
C GLU A 77 16.02 7.73 -10.05
N LEU A 78 15.16 7.41 -11.02
CA LEU A 78 13.74 7.18 -10.78
C LEU A 78 13.52 5.96 -9.89
N ASP A 79 14.25 4.87 -10.13
CA ASP A 79 14.18 3.66 -9.31
C ASP A 79 14.70 3.93 -7.89
N LYS A 80 15.79 4.69 -7.75
CA LYS A 80 16.30 5.10 -6.45
C LYS A 80 15.28 5.95 -5.70
N ALA A 81 14.64 6.92 -6.35
CA ALA A 81 13.59 7.73 -5.74
C ALA A 81 12.41 6.88 -5.27
N TYR A 82 11.99 5.90 -6.08
CA TYR A 82 10.94 4.95 -5.71
C TYR A 82 11.33 4.07 -4.50
N LEU A 83 12.58 3.59 -4.46
CA LEU A 83 13.08 2.81 -3.34
C LEU A 83 13.17 3.63 -2.06
N VAL A 84 13.59 4.90 -2.14
CA VAL A 84 13.63 5.82 -1.00
C VAL A 84 12.23 6.10 -0.46
N ASP A 85 11.24 6.33 -1.34
CA ASP A 85 9.85 6.52 -0.91
C ASP A 85 9.32 5.30 -0.15
N ARG A 86 9.59 4.10 -0.68
CA ARG A 86 9.22 2.83 -0.03
C ARG A 86 9.94 2.63 1.30
N GLN A 87 11.20 3.04 1.41
CA GLN A 87 11.97 2.99 2.65
C GLN A 87 11.40 3.97 3.68
N ASN A 88 11.12 5.21 3.29
CA ASN A 88 10.51 6.22 4.17
C ASN A 88 9.14 5.77 4.69
N ALA A 89 8.32 5.11 3.86
CA ALA A 89 7.05 4.54 4.30
C ALA A 89 7.24 3.46 5.38
N ARG A 90 8.23 2.58 5.21
CA ARG A 90 8.58 1.55 6.21
C ARG A 90 9.16 2.17 7.48
N ASP A 91 10.02 3.16 7.36
CA ASP A 91 10.63 3.86 8.49
C ASP A 91 9.60 4.64 9.29
N ARG A 92 8.59 5.22 8.64
CA ARG A 92 7.44 5.84 9.31
C ARG A 92 6.68 4.81 10.15
N ASP A 93 6.39 3.64 9.59
CA ASP A 93 5.67 2.58 10.29
C ASP A 93 6.49 2.01 11.46
N VAL A 94 7.81 1.89 11.30
CA VAL A 94 8.74 1.48 12.37
C VAL A 94 8.82 2.55 13.46
N LYS A 95 8.91 3.84 13.11
CA LYS A 95 8.92 4.95 14.07
C LYS A 95 7.59 5.06 14.83
N LEU A 96 6.46 4.84 14.17
CA LEU A 96 5.13 4.77 14.81
C LEU A 96 5.05 3.61 15.81
N LYS A 97 5.58 2.43 15.46
CA LYS A 97 5.65 1.29 16.39
C LYS A 97 6.65 1.51 17.54
N GLN A 98 7.81 2.13 17.26
CA GLN A 98 8.84 2.45 18.28
C GLN A 98 8.42 3.58 19.22
N ALA A 99 7.58 4.51 18.78
CA ALA A 99 6.98 5.56 19.60
C ALA A 99 5.96 5.01 20.63
N GLY A 100 5.83 3.69 20.76
CA GLY A 100 5.04 3.05 21.81
C GLY A 100 3.54 3.26 21.62
N TYR A 101 3.04 3.19 20.38
CA TYR A 101 1.62 3.26 20.09
C TYR A 101 0.88 2.10 20.78
N HIS A 102 0.39 2.36 21.99
CA HIS A 102 -0.47 1.46 22.73
C HIS A 102 -1.91 1.77 22.30
N ASN A 103 -2.61 0.76 21.81
CA ASN A 103 -4.02 0.86 21.49
C ASN A 103 -4.83 0.87 22.80
N TYR A 104 -4.79 1.97 23.55
CA TYR A 104 -5.60 2.15 24.75
C TYR A 104 -7.09 1.92 24.50
N ARG A 105 -7.56 2.10 23.26
CA ARG A 105 -8.94 1.80 22.83
C ARG A 105 -9.27 0.31 22.95
N ALA A 106 -8.33 -0.56 22.59
CA ALA A 106 -8.49 -2.01 22.67
C ALA A 106 -8.42 -2.50 24.13
N ASP A 107 -7.48 -1.96 24.91
CA ASP A 107 -7.33 -2.30 26.33
C ASP A 107 -8.56 -1.85 27.15
N ILE A 108 -9.09 -0.66 26.87
CA ILE A 108 -10.32 -0.17 27.50
C ILE A 108 -11.51 -1.03 27.08
N MET A 109 -11.66 -1.38 25.80
CA MET A 109 -12.76 -2.23 25.33
C MET A 109 -12.75 -3.60 26.02
N LEU A 110 -11.57 -4.22 26.12
CA LEU A 110 -11.42 -5.52 26.76
C LEU A 110 -11.73 -5.45 28.26
N THR A 111 -11.22 -4.43 28.93
CA THR A 111 -11.46 -4.22 30.37
C THR A 111 -12.95 -4.01 30.64
N LEU A 112 -13.63 -3.18 29.84
CA LEU A 112 -15.07 -2.90 29.97
C LEU A 112 -15.91 -4.15 29.68
N ALA A 113 -15.55 -4.94 28.67
CA ALA A 113 -16.19 -6.21 28.36
C ALA A 113 -16.13 -7.18 29.55
N PHE A 114 -14.96 -7.32 30.18
CA PHE A 114 -14.78 -8.20 31.34
C PHE A 114 -15.58 -7.71 32.55
N VAL A 115 -15.57 -6.40 32.81
CA VAL A 115 -16.36 -5.77 33.88
C VAL A 115 -17.87 -5.99 33.67
N CYS A 116 -18.37 -5.85 32.43
CA CYS A 116 -19.78 -6.09 32.12
C CYS A 116 -20.20 -7.55 32.38
N VAL A 117 -19.36 -8.53 32.02
CA VAL A 117 -19.66 -9.95 32.30
C VAL A 117 -19.69 -10.21 33.81
N VAL A 118 -18.70 -9.69 34.56
CA VAL A 118 -18.66 -9.82 36.03
C VAL A 118 -19.88 -9.17 36.68
N ALA A 119 -20.27 -7.97 36.23
CA ALA A 119 -21.45 -7.27 36.73
C ALA A 119 -22.74 -8.05 36.43
N LEU A 120 -22.90 -8.62 35.23
CA LEU A 120 -24.07 -9.42 34.89
C LEU A 120 -24.15 -10.72 35.70
N VAL A 121 -23.03 -11.39 35.94
CA VAL A 121 -22.98 -12.58 36.81
C VAL A 121 -23.35 -12.20 38.24
N TYR A 122 -22.88 -11.06 38.75
CA TYR A 122 -23.27 -10.53 40.05
C TYR A 122 -24.78 -10.20 40.12
N PHE A 123 -25.33 -9.52 39.12
CA PHE A 123 -26.77 -9.23 39.04
C PHE A 123 -27.61 -10.51 38.98
N LEU A 124 -27.17 -11.53 38.24
CA LEU A 124 -27.85 -12.83 38.21
C LEU A 124 -27.78 -13.56 39.54
N TRP A 125 -26.66 -13.45 40.27
CA TRP A 125 -26.54 -14.02 41.61
C TRP A 125 -27.53 -13.35 42.56
N GLU A 126 -27.61 -12.02 42.57
CA GLU A 126 -28.54 -11.28 43.44
C GLU A 126 -30.01 -11.53 43.04
N ALA A 127 -30.29 -11.59 41.74
CA ALA A 127 -31.63 -11.82 41.20
C ALA A 127 -32.14 -13.27 41.35
N ARG A 128 -31.27 -14.23 41.73
CA ARG A 128 -31.67 -15.61 42.04
C ARG A 128 -32.61 -15.73 43.25
N LEU A 129 -32.92 -14.62 43.93
CA LEU A 129 -33.85 -14.61 45.06
C LEU A 129 -35.34 -14.51 44.66
N ASP A 130 -35.74 -14.05 43.46
CA ASP A 130 -37.18 -13.92 43.13
C ASP A 130 -37.56 -13.69 41.63
N MET A 131 -36.87 -14.31 40.66
CA MET A 131 -37.16 -14.09 39.23
C MET A 131 -38.05 -15.18 38.57
N PRO A 132 -39.02 -14.80 37.70
CA PRO A 132 -39.76 -15.73 36.86
C PRO A 132 -38.92 -16.26 35.69
N ASP A 133 -39.11 -17.54 35.34
CA ASP A 133 -38.28 -18.30 34.37
C ASP A 133 -38.09 -17.63 33.01
N GLN A 134 -39.08 -16.88 32.53
CA GLN A 134 -39.03 -16.17 31.25
C GLN A 134 -38.00 -15.03 31.25
N VAL A 135 -37.82 -14.33 32.37
CA VAL A 135 -36.82 -13.27 32.52
C VAL A 135 -35.42 -13.87 32.59
N PHE A 136 -35.28 -15.00 33.28
CA PHE A 136 -34.01 -15.73 33.34
C PHE A 136 -33.58 -16.28 31.96
N ALA A 137 -34.52 -16.77 31.15
CA ALA A 137 -34.25 -17.23 29.78
C ALA A 137 -33.81 -16.07 28.86
N ALA A 138 -34.49 -14.92 28.93
CA ALA A 138 -34.12 -13.72 28.18
C ALA A 138 -32.73 -13.20 28.57
N LEU A 139 -32.40 -13.20 29.86
CA LEU A 139 -31.07 -12.81 30.37
C LEU A 139 -29.96 -13.74 29.88
N ASN A 140 -30.19 -15.07 29.85
CA ASN A 140 -29.21 -16.02 29.33
C ASN A 140 -28.95 -15.85 27.82
N MET A 141 -29.98 -15.52 27.03
CA MET A 141 -29.80 -15.19 25.60
C MET A 141 -29.00 -13.89 25.42
N ALA A 142 -29.32 -12.85 26.20
CA ALA A 142 -28.59 -11.59 26.18
C ALA A 142 -27.10 -11.79 26.56
N LEU A 143 -26.83 -12.64 27.55
CA LEU A 143 -25.48 -13.03 27.95
C LEU A 143 -24.73 -13.76 26.85
N GLY A 144 -25.36 -14.73 26.19
CA GLY A 144 -24.75 -15.44 25.06
C GLY A 144 -24.39 -14.49 23.91
N MET A 145 -25.25 -13.51 23.62
CA MET A 145 -25.00 -12.52 22.58
C MET A 145 -23.87 -11.55 22.94
N LEU A 146 -23.79 -11.11 24.20
CA LEU A 146 -22.68 -10.30 24.70
C LEU A 146 -21.34 -11.06 24.65
N LEU A 147 -21.31 -12.32 25.07
CA LEU A 147 -20.12 -13.16 24.98
C LEU A 147 -19.66 -13.32 23.51
N LYS A 148 -20.61 -13.45 22.58
CA LYS A 148 -20.30 -13.51 21.14
C LYS A 148 -19.66 -12.21 20.65
N MET A 149 -20.24 -11.05 20.99
CA MET A 149 -19.69 -9.74 20.58
C MET A 149 -18.29 -9.49 21.14
N ILE A 150 -18.01 -9.98 22.35
CA ILE A 150 -16.67 -9.97 22.94
C ILE A 150 -15.73 -10.85 22.12
N GLY A 151 -16.16 -12.07 21.76
CA GLY A 151 -15.40 -12.97 20.88
C GLY A 151 -15.05 -12.34 19.53
N ASP A 152 -16.01 -11.67 18.89
CA ASP A 152 -15.81 -10.99 17.60
C ASP A 152 -14.78 -9.84 17.73
N ALA A 153 -14.83 -9.07 18.83
CA ALA A 153 -13.88 -8.01 19.11
C ALA A 153 -12.46 -8.52 19.40
N PHE A 154 -12.35 -9.61 20.17
CA PHE A 154 -11.08 -10.31 20.38
C PHE A 154 -10.50 -10.81 19.05
N GLN A 155 -11.33 -11.40 18.19
CA GLN A 155 -10.88 -11.91 16.89
C GLN A 155 -10.44 -10.79 15.94
N PHE A 156 -11.08 -9.63 16.00
CA PHE A 156 -10.66 -8.44 15.24
C PHE A 156 -9.28 -7.94 15.70
N GLU A 157 -9.08 -7.75 17.01
CA GLU A 157 -7.84 -7.16 17.55
C GLU A 157 -6.66 -8.15 17.53
N PHE A 158 -6.90 -9.41 17.93
CA PHE A 158 -5.84 -10.43 18.03
C PHE A 158 -5.72 -11.33 16.80
N GLY A 159 -6.78 -11.49 15.99
CA GLY A 159 -6.75 -12.30 14.77
C GLY A 159 -6.04 -11.59 13.62
N SER A 160 -6.24 -10.28 13.46
CA SER A 160 -5.51 -9.47 12.46
C SER A 160 -4.01 -9.40 12.77
N SER A 161 -3.64 -9.31 14.06
CA SER A 161 -2.26 -9.32 14.54
C SER A 161 -1.55 -10.67 14.32
N ARG A 162 -2.25 -11.81 14.45
CA ARG A 162 -1.68 -13.15 14.16
C ARG A 162 -1.49 -13.37 12.66
N GLY A 163 -2.47 -12.99 11.83
CA GLY A 163 -2.39 -13.12 10.38
C GLY A 163 -1.28 -12.26 9.74
N SER A 164 -0.94 -11.10 10.33
CA SER A 164 0.20 -10.30 9.87
C SER A 164 1.55 -10.95 10.19
N LYS A 165 1.70 -11.55 11.38
CA LYS A 165 2.93 -12.27 11.77
C LYS A 165 3.18 -13.50 10.89
N GLU A 166 2.12 -14.21 10.52
CA GLU A 166 2.22 -15.40 9.67
C GLU A 166 2.60 -15.04 8.22
N LYS A 167 2.07 -13.94 7.68
CA LYS A 167 2.48 -13.41 6.37
C LYS A 167 3.93 -12.93 6.33
N ASP A 168 4.43 -12.33 7.41
CA ASP A 168 5.83 -11.91 7.53
C ASP A 168 6.81 -13.11 7.62
N MET A 169 6.36 -14.25 8.15
CA MET A 169 7.16 -15.48 8.20
C MET A 169 7.17 -16.22 6.84
N ILE A 170 6.05 -16.25 6.13
CA ILE A 170 5.93 -16.91 4.83
C ILE A 170 6.65 -16.11 3.73
N GLY A 171 6.67 -14.78 3.81
CA GLY A 171 7.42 -13.92 2.86
C GLY A 171 8.94 -13.89 3.06
N ARG A 172 9.48 -14.70 3.99
CA ARG A 172 10.92 -14.80 4.31
C ARG A 172 11.56 -16.13 3.89
N GLN A 173 10.81 -17.02 3.23
CA GLN A 173 11.35 -18.20 2.53
C GLN A 173 11.40 -17.94 1.03
#